data_AF-A0AAE1Y0Y0-F1
#
_entry.id   AF-A0AAE1Y0Y0-F1
#
_cell.length_a   1.000
_cell.length_b   1.000
_cell.length_c   1.000
_cell.angle_alpha   90.00
_cell.angle_beta   90.00
_cell.angle_gamma   90.00
#
_symmetry.space_group_name_H-M   'P 1'
#
loop_
_entity.id
_entity.type
_entity.pdbx_description
1 polymer ?
#
loop_
_entity_poly.entity_id
_entity_poly.type
_entity_poly.pdbx_seq_one_letter_code
_entity_poly.pdbx_strand_id
1 'polypeptide(L)'
;MASDCEDGKFISALGAFRCRVLYANVSYDHMVGWRTSSIRREKELPKPPRRSLVGYKHVVDVEYCPPVLSESAHFPPEAAKAKEAAQNEPSIQNTVEYHEIMEEEMIHGLQRLGWMKVDISFHSAFWPFFAHNNIHVKNEWFHNAGAGVVAHVADTIKQQEKQQDSSSTFIAASL
;
A
#
# COMPACT_ATOMS: atom_id res chain seq x y z
N MET A 1 3.74 13.43 -5.09
CA MET A 1 3.34 12.00 -5.03
C MET A 1 1.82 11.82 -5.08
N ALA A 2 0.99 12.80 -4.69
CA ALA A 2 -0.46 12.72 -4.86
C ALA A 2 -0.93 12.91 -6.32
N SER A 3 -0.13 13.60 -7.14
CA SER A 3 -0.46 13.89 -8.53
C SER A 3 0.79 14.01 -9.40
N ASP A 4 0.58 14.05 -10.72
CA ASP A 4 1.62 14.32 -11.70
C ASP A 4 1.85 15.83 -11.80
N CYS A 5 3.11 16.26 -11.80
CA CYS A 5 3.52 17.66 -11.97
C CYS A 5 4.57 17.79 -13.09
N GLU A 6 5.14 18.98 -13.26
CA GLU A 6 6.22 19.24 -14.22
C GLU A 6 7.51 18.51 -13.84
N ASP A 7 7.84 18.47 -12.53
CA ASP A 7 9.03 17.81 -12.01
C ASP A 7 8.97 16.27 -12.09
N GLY A 8 7.79 15.69 -12.29
CA GLY A 8 7.64 14.25 -12.36
C GLY A 8 6.21 13.75 -12.53
N LYS A 9 6.07 12.64 -13.24
CA LYS A 9 4.80 11.97 -13.50
C LYS A 9 4.61 10.76 -12.58
N PHE A 10 4.52 11.00 -11.28
CA PHE A 10 4.51 9.94 -10.27
C PHE A 10 3.33 8.96 -10.41
N ILE A 11 2.10 9.46 -10.54
CA ILE A 11 0.91 8.61 -10.67
C ILE A 11 0.90 7.92 -12.03
N SER A 12 1.27 8.62 -13.12
CA SER A 12 1.39 7.97 -14.43
C SER A 12 2.49 6.90 -14.46
N ALA A 13 3.63 7.12 -13.78
CA ALA A 13 4.69 6.12 -13.69
C ALA A 13 4.23 4.87 -12.94
N LEU A 14 3.49 5.02 -11.83
CA LEU A 14 2.81 3.90 -11.17
C LEU A 14 1.78 3.21 -12.10
N GLY A 15 1.05 4.00 -12.89
CA GLY A 15 0.09 3.53 -13.87
C GLY A 15 0.72 2.68 -14.99
N ALA A 16 1.97 2.93 -15.34
CA ALA A 16 2.70 2.21 -16.39
C ALA A 16 3.03 0.76 -16.01
N PHE A 17 3.06 0.42 -14.72
CA PHE A 17 3.22 -0.96 -14.29
C PHE A 17 1.98 -1.77 -14.64
N ARG A 18 2.16 -2.90 -15.33
CA ARG A 18 1.05 -3.81 -15.67
C ARG A 18 0.42 -4.44 -14.43
N CYS A 19 1.24 -4.68 -13.42
CA CYS A 19 0.79 -5.18 -12.14
C CYS A 19 1.20 -4.25 -11.01
N ARG A 20 0.27 -4.05 -10.08
CA ARG A 20 0.42 -3.22 -8.89
C ARG A 20 -0.13 -3.98 -7.69
N VAL A 21 0.76 -4.42 -6.81
CA VAL A 21 0.40 -5.15 -5.58
C VAL A 21 0.90 -4.36 -4.37
N LEU A 22 0.05 -4.17 -3.37
CA LEU A 22 0.39 -3.50 -2.13
C LEU A 22 0.28 -4.47 -0.97
N TYR A 23 1.34 -4.57 -0.18
CA TYR A 23 1.35 -5.35 1.04
C TYR A 23 1.26 -4.39 2.22
N ALA A 24 0.20 -4.50 3.00
CA ALA A 24 -0.03 -3.66 4.16
C ALA A 24 -0.30 -4.53 5.37
N ASN A 25 0.35 -4.22 6.49
CA ASN A 25 0.05 -4.88 7.73
C ASN A 25 -1.18 -4.21 8.37
N VAL A 26 -2.18 -4.98 8.76
CA VAL A 26 -3.46 -4.46 9.29
C VAL A 26 -3.47 -4.32 10.82
N SER A 27 -2.43 -4.78 11.52
CA SER A 27 -2.33 -4.66 12.99
C SER A 27 -0.90 -4.75 13.53
N TYR A 28 -0.59 -3.98 14.58
CA TYR A 28 0.71 -3.99 15.28
C TYR A 28 1.93 -3.43 14.51
N ASP A 29 1.76 -2.56 13.51
CA ASP A 29 2.87 -1.78 12.93
C ASP A 29 2.91 -0.36 13.50
N HIS A 30 3.52 -0.24 14.67
CA HIS A 30 3.69 1.05 15.34
C HIS A 30 4.90 1.86 14.82
N MET A 31 5.77 1.26 14.00
CA MET A 31 7.01 1.93 13.57
C MET A 31 6.75 2.96 12.47
N VAL A 32 5.84 2.68 11.55
CA VAL A 32 5.46 3.62 10.47
C VAL A 32 4.08 4.24 10.69
N GLY A 33 3.27 3.69 11.59
CA GLY A 33 1.90 4.16 11.83
C GLY A 33 0.96 3.86 10.67
N TRP A 34 -0.36 3.93 10.92
CA TRP A 34 -1.36 3.54 9.92
C TRP A 34 -1.42 4.47 8.71
N ARG A 35 -1.29 5.78 8.96
CA ARG A 35 -1.39 6.83 7.93
C ARG A 35 -0.37 6.69 6.79
N THR A 36 0.75 5.98 7.03
CA THR A 36 1.80 5.80 6.00
C THR A 36 1.95 4.36 5.52
N SER A 37 1.30 3.39 6.16
CA SER A 37 1.40 1.96 5.84
C SER A 37 0.25 1.43 4.99
N SER A 38 -0.78 2.24 4.75
CA SER A 38 -1.98 1.85 4.03
C SER A 38 -2.46 2.94 3.06
N ILE A 39 -2.99 2.52 1.91
CA ILE A 39 -3.72 3.41 0.98
C ILE A 39 -5.23 3.48 1.32
N ARG A 40 -5.59 3.10 2.53
CA ARG A 40 -6.93 3.19 3.11
C ARG A 40 -6.88 4.21 4.24
N ARG A 41 -7.96 4.97 4.41
CA ARG A 41 -8.14 5.85 5.57
C ARG A 41 -8.19 5.01 6.83
N GLU A 42 -7.85 5.60 7.97
CA GLU A 42 -7.92 4.89 9.26
C GLU A 42 -9.30 4.27 9.51
N LYS A 43 -10.38 4.99 9.16
CA LYS A 43 -11.78 4.53 9.29
C LYS A 43 -12.15 3.38 8.34
N GLU A 44 -11.36 3.16 7.29
CA GLU A 44 -11.55 2.12 6.27
C GLU A 44 -10.71 0.87 6.55
N LEU A 45 -9.86 0.88 7.59
CA LEU A 45 -9.01 -0.26 7.90
C LEU A 45 -9.88 -1.45 8.33
N PRO A 46 -9.70 -2.62 7.67
CA PRO A 46 -10.46 -3.80 8.05
C PRO A 46 -10.05 -4.25 9.45
N LYS A 47 -11.01 -4.82 10.21
CA LYS A 47 -10.65 -5.58 11.40
C LYS A 47 -9.88 -6.83 10.93
N PRO A 48 -8.67 -7.10 11.45
CA PRO A 48 -7.88 -8.24 11.00
C PRO A 48 -8.69 -9.53 11.15
N PRO A 49 -8.96 -10.27 10.06
CA PRO A 49 -9.66 -11.52 10.20
C PRO A 49 -8.72 -12.52 10.88
N ARG A 50 -9.27 -13.40 11.74
CA ARG A 50 -8.48 -14.41 12.46
C ARG A 50 -8.10 -15.62 11.59
N ARG A 51 -8.22 -15.47 10.26
CA ARG A 51 -7.95 -16.53 9.28
C ARG A 51 -6.73 -16.14 8.46
N SER A 52 -6.01 -17.16 8.04
CA SER A 52 -4.87 -17.02 7.13
C SER A 52 -5.25 -17.59 5.77
N LEU A 53 -4.63 -17.05 4.72
CA LEU A 53 -4.66 -17.66 3.41
C LEU A 53 -3.96 -19.03 3.49
N VAL A 54 -4.56 -20.03 2.83
CA VAL A 54 -4.01 -21.39 2.81
C VAL A 54 -2.59 -21.34 2.20
N GLY A 55 -1.61 -21.88 2.93
CA GLY A 55 -0.20 -21.84 2.54
C GLY A 55 0.57 -20.61 3.02
N TYR A 56 -0.10 -19.55 3.49
CA TYR A 56 0.54 -18.29 3.89
C TYR A 56 -0.01 -17.78 5.22
N LYS A 57 0.60 -18.23 6.32
CA LYS A 57 0.13 -17.99 7.70
C LYS A 57 -0.18 -16.52 8.04
N HIS A 58 0.58 -15.57 7.50
CA HIS A 58 0.44 -14.16 7.85
C HIS A 58 -0.29 -13.32 6.81
N VAL A 59 -0.61 -13.88 5.64
CA VAL A 59 -1.49 -13.22 4.65
C VAL A 59 -2.92 -13.51 5.06
N VAL A 60 -3.72 -12.47 5.32
CA VAL A 60 -5.05 -12.61 5.92
C VAL A 60 -6.19 -12.25 4.95
N ASP A 61 -5.89 -11.41 3.95
CA ASP A 61 -6.82 -11.10 2.88
C ASP A 61 -6.09 -10.69 1.60
N VAL A 62 -6.69 -10.97 0.44
CA VAL A 62 -6.20 -10.54 -0.87
C VAL A 62 -7.38 -10.07 -1.69
N GLU A 63 -7.39 -8.80 -2.06
CA GLU A 63 -8.52 -8.15 -2.73
C GLU A 63 -8.03 -7.28 -3.90
N TYR A 64 -8.69 -7.39 -5.05
CA TYR A 64 -8.51 -6.43 -6.13
C TYR A 64 -9.39 -5.20 -5.92
N CYS A 65 -8.77 -4.04 -5.73
CA CYS A 65 -9.46 -2.76 -5.69
C CYS A 65 -9.39 -2.07 -7.06
N PRO A 66 -10.52 -1.82 -7.72
CA PRO A 66 -10.53 -1.09 -8.98
C PRO A 66 -10.13 0.38 -8.78
N PRO A 67 -9.66 1.05 -9.84
CA PRO A 67 -9.44 2.49 -9.82
C PRO A 67 -10.72 3.25 -9.42
N VAL A 68 -10.58 4.23 -8.54
CA VAL A 68 -11.63 5.20 -8.25
C VAL A 68 -11.60 6.28 -9.32
N LEU A 69 -12.71 6.45 -10.03
CA LEU A 69 -12.88 7.54 -10.97
C LEU A 69 -13.12 8.83 -10.19
N SER A 70 -12.11 9.69 -10.14
CA SER A 70 -12.21 11.03 -9.56
C SER A 70 -11.55 12.05 -10.46
N GLU A 71 -11.96 13.31 -10.30
CA GLU A 71 -11.26 14.44 -10.91
C GLU A 71 -9.79 14.43 -10.46
N SER A 72 -8.89 14.93 -11.32
CA SER A 72 -7.47 14.92 -11.01
C SER A 72 -7.22 15.60 -9.66
N ALA A 73 -6.56 14.87 -8.75
CA ALA A 73 -6.02 15.45 -7.53
C ALA A 73 -5.12 16.63 -7.93
N HIS A 74 -5.60 17.85 -7.70
CA HIS A 74 -4.77 19.03 -7.73
C HIS A 74 -4.38 19.27 -6.29
N PHE A 75 -3.08 19.47 -6.05
CA PHE A 75 -2.60 19.81 -4.72
C PHE A 75 -3.40 21.04 -4.24
N PRO A 76 -4.31 20.88 -3.28
CA PRO A 76 -5.32 21.89 -3.03
C PRO A 76 -4.63 23.14 -2.49
N PRO A 77 -5.05 24.37 -2.84
CA PRO A 77 -4.53 25.58 -2.22
C PRO A 77 -4.53 25.51 -0.69
N GLU A 78 -5.49 24.78 -0.12
CA GLU A 78 -5.63 24.45 1.30
C GLU A 78 -4.42 23.68 1.85
N ALA A 79 -3.86 22.72 1.10
CA ALA A 79 -2.66 21.99 1.49
C ALA A 79 -1.45 22.89 1.64
N ALA A 80 -1.26 23.82 0.71
CA ALA A 80 -0.16 24.77 0.75
C ALA A 80 -0.29 25.72 1.96
N LYS A 81 -1.50 26.21 2.22
CA LYS A 81 -1.82 27.05 3.39
C LYS A 81 -1.61 26.30 4.71
N ALA A 82 -2.09 25.06 4.81
CA ALA A 82 -1.92 24.25 6.02
C ALA A 82 -0.44 23.95 6.28
N LYS A 83 0.34 23.69 5.22
CA LYS A 83 1.79 23.51 5.32
C LYS A 83 2.47 24.77 5.84
N GLU A 84 2.14 25.93 5.26
CA GLU A 84 2.68 27.22 5.66
C GLU A 84 2.31 27.54 7.12
N ALA A 85 1.06 27.31 7.52
CA ALA A 85 0.61 27.50 8.90
C ALA A 85 1.37 26.57 9.89
N ALA A 86 1.56 25.30 9.55
CA ALA A 86 2.33 24.36 10.36
C ALA A 86 3.82 24.72 10.48
N GLN A 87 4.38 25.41 9.48
CA GLN A 87 5.77 25.87 9.48
C GLN A 87 5.94 27.20 10.23
N ASN A 88 5.05 28.16 10.02
CA ASN A 88 5.13 29.50 10.59
C ASN A 88 4.70 29.52 12.06
N GLU A 89 3.66 28.75 12.42
CA GLU A 89 3.17 28.63 13.80
C GLU A 89 2.94 27.15 14.14
N PRO A 90 4.01 26.44 14.54
CA PRO A 90 3.92 25.02 14.86
C PRO A 90 3.01 24.78 16.08
N SER A 91 1.85 24.20 15.84
CA SER A 91 0.92 23.74 16.87
C SER A 91 0.48 22.31 16.56
N ILE A 92 -0.01 21.59 17.58
CA ILE A 92 -0.58 20.24 17.37
C ILE A 92 -1.71 20.31 16.34
N GLN A 93 -2.56 21.33 16.42
CA GLN A 93 -3.69 21.50 15.51
C GLN A 93 -3.24 21.71 14.07
N ASN A 94 -2.34 22.67 13.82
CA ASN A 94 -1.85 22.97 12.47
C ASN A 94 -1.10 21.78 11.86
N THR A 95 -0.34 21.06 12.69
CA THR A 95 0.39 19.86 12.25
C THR A 95 -0.56 18.72 11.89
N VAL A 96 -1.60 18.49 12.69
CA VAL A 96 -2.61 17.46 12.41
C VAL A 96 -3.38 17.80 11.14
N GLU A 97 -3.84 19.05 10.99
CA GLU A 97 -4.58 19.50 9.81
C GLU A 97 -3.76 19.34 8.53
N TYR A 98 -2.49 19.76 8.54
CA TYR A 98 -1.60 19.54 7.40
C TYR A 98 -1.44 18.05 7.05
N HIS A 99 -1.22 17.19 8.06
CA HIS A 99 -1.07 15.76 7.82
C HIS A 99 -2.34 15.11 7.30
N GLU A 100 -3.52 15.51 7.78
CA GLU A 100 -4.81 14.98 7.30
C GLU A 100 -5.07 15.36 5.84
N ILE A 101 -4.79 16.61 5.47
CA ILE A 101 -4.91 17.04 4.07
C ILE A 101 -3.92 16.26 3.18
N MET A 102 -2.67 16.07 3.63
CA MET A 102 -1.67 15.30 2.89
C MET A 102 -2.03 13.83 2.75
N GLU A 103 -2.52 13.20 3.81
CA GLU A 103 -2.99 11.81 3.79
C GLU A 103 -4.11 11.64 2.77
N GLU A 104 -5.13 12.50 2.80
CA GLU A 104 -6.27 12.43 1.89
C GLU A 104 -5.85 12.62 0.43
N GLU A 105 -4.98 13.59 0.13
CA GLU A 105 -4.49 13.81 -1.22
C GLU A 105 -3.66 12.63 -1.74
N MET A 106 -2.81 12.04 -0.90
CA MET A 106 -2.04 10.85 -1.28
C MET A 106 -2.93 9.64 -1.51
N ILE A 107 -3.87 9.36 -0.60
CA ILE A 107 -4.83 8.26 -0.73
C ILE A 107 -5.64 8.44 -2.02
N HIS A 108 -6.19 9.64 -2.24
CA HIS A 108 -6.98 9.95 -3.43
C HIS A 108 -6.17 9.76 -4.71
N GLY A 109 -4.94 10.29 -4.77
CA GLY A 109 -4.01 10.13 -5.88
C GLY A 109 -3.72 8.66 -6.20
N LEU A 110 -3.36 7.88 -5.19
CA LEU A 110 -3.05 6.46 -5.34
C LEU A 110 -4.28 5.64 -5.75
N GLN A 111 -5.46 5.93 -5.20
CA GLN A 111 -6.71 5.21 -5.49
C GLN A 111 -7.21 5.42 -6.93
N ARG A 112 -6.68 6.39 -7.70
CA ARG A 112 -6.93 6.53 -9.15
C ARG A 112 -6.36 5.39 -9.99
N LEU A 113 -5.58 4.50 -9.40
CA LEU A 113 -5.08 3.29 -10.02
C LEU A 113 -5.71 2.06 -9.37
N GLY A 114 -5.80 0.98 -10.14
CA GLY A 114 -6.22 -0.32 -9.61
C GLY A 114 -5.06 -1.01 -8.89
N TRP A 115 -5.35 -1.65 -7.76
CA TRP A 115 -4.37 -2.30 -6.89
C TRP A 115 -4.85 -3.68 -6.48
N MET A 116 -3.94 -4.66 -6.48
CA MET A 116 -4.12 -5.88 -5.70
C MET A 116 -3.63 -5.59 -4.27
N LYS A 117 -4.54 -5.51 -3.31
CA LYS A 117 -4.21 -5.30 -1.90
C LYS A 117 -4.03 -6.65 -1.22
N VAL A 118 -2.94 -6.78 -0.49
CA VAL A 118 -2.62 -7.95 0.33
C VAL A 118 -2.49 -7.50 1.77
N ASP A 119 -3.46 -7.88 2.58
CA ASP A 119 -3.48 -7.56 4.00
C ASP A 119 -2.72 -8.65 4.76
N ILE A 120 -1.80 -8.20 5.61
CA ILE A 120 -0.93 -9.04 6.44
C ILE A 120 -1.29 -8.83 7.91
N SER A 121 -1.18 -9.88 8.71
CA SER A 121 -1.20 -9.72 10.17
C SER A 121 -0.19 -10.63 10.88
N PHE A 122 0.60 -10.02 11.75
CA PHE A 122 1.53 -10.70 12.65
C PHE A 122 0.95 -10.94 14.05
N HIS A 123 -0.36 -10.85 14.23
CA HIS A 123 -1.00 -11.07 15.54
C HIS A 123 -0.70 -12.45 16.14
N SER A 124 -0.41 -13.45 15.30
CA SER A 124 -0.07 -14.83 15.68
C SER A 124 1.44 -15.10 15.73
N ALA A 125 2.26 -14.08 15.50
CA ALA A 125 3.70 -14.16 15.66
C ALA A 125 4.09 -14.05 17.14
N PHE A 126 5.25 -14.59 17.50
CA PHE A 126 5.72 -14.59 18.89
C PHE A 126 6.01 -13.17 19.41
N TRP A 127 6.46 -12.26 18.52
CA TRP A 127 6.62 -10.84 18.80
C TRP A 127 5.87 -10.00 17.73
N PRO A 128 4.56 -9.74 17.92
CA PRO A 128 3.75 -8.99 16.96
C PRO A 128 4.26 -7.57 16.68
N PHE A 129 4.91 -6.92 17.65
CA PHE A 129 5.45 -5.57 17.52
C PHE A 129 6.62 -5.45 16.52
N PHE A 130 7.20 -6.56 16.10
CA PHE A 130 8.18 -6.60 15.01
C PHE A 130 7.54 -6.70 13.62
N ALA A 131 6.22 -6.48 13.48
CA ALA A 131 5.49 -6.58 12.21
C ALA A 131 6.22 -5.92 11.02
N HIS A 132 6.72 -4.71 11.22
CA HIS A 132 7.46 -3.96 10.19
C HIS A 132 8.82 -4.55 9.83
N ASN A 133 9.50 -5.22 10.77
CA ASN A 133 10.73 -5.94 10.45
C ASN A 133 10.43 -7.33 9.88
N ASN A 134 9.32 -7.95 10.30
CA ASN A 134 8.84 -9.23 9.82
C ASN A 134 8.46 -9.13 8.34
N ILE A 135 7.66 -8.14 7.93
CA ILE A 135 7.20 -8.02 6.53
C ILE A 135 8.35 -8.03 5.51
N HIS A 136 9.52 -7.49 5.88
CA HIS A 136 10.72 -7.48 5.04
C HIS A 136 11.74 -8.58 5.37
N VAL A 137 11.51 -9.38 6.43
CA VAL A 137 12.44 -10.38 6.95
C VAL A 137 13.85 -9.80 7.14
N LYS A 138 13.96 -8.66 7.86
CA LYS A 138 15.22 -7.91 7.99
C LYS A 138 16.39 -8.73 8.58
N ASN A 139 16.08 -9.74 9.37
CA ASN A 139 17.03 -10.70 9.93
C ASN A 139 16.33 -12.05 9.98
N GLU A 140 16.84 -13.04 9.27
CA GLU A 140 16.18 -14.36 9.14
C GLU A 140 15.99 -15.08 10.47
N TRP A 141 16.86 -14.84 11.46
CA TRP A 141 16.76 -15.49 12.76
C TRP A 141 15.64 -14.90 13.62
N PHE A 142 15.47 -13.58 13.60
CA PHE A 142 14.50 -12.88 14.45
C PHE A 142 13.17 -12.57 13.76
N HIS A 143 13.18 -12.42 12.44
CA HIS A 143 12.06 -11.93 11.64
C HIS A 143 11.49 -12.99 10.69
N ASN A 144 11.77 -14.26 10.96
CA ASN A 144 11.31 -15.41 10.16
C ASN A 144 9.79 -15.48 10.01
N ALA A 145 9.02 -14.87 10.93
CA ALA A 145 7.57 -14.81 10.82
C ALA A 145 7.09 -14.22 9.48
N GLY A 146 7.87 -13.35 8.83
CA GLY A 146 7.56 -12.83 7.51
C GLY A 146 7.91 -13.72 6.32
N ALA A 147 8.57 -14.86 6.52
CA ALA A 147 9.00 -15.73 5.41
C ALA A 147 7.82 -16.15 4.51
N GLY A 148 6.66 -16.41 5.11
CA GLY A 148 5.43 -16.70 4.35
C GLY A 148 4.93 -15.51 3.51
N VAL A 149 5.16 -14.28 3.96
CA VAL A 149 4.83 -13.07 3.18
C VAL A 149 5.77 -12.95 1.98
N VAL A 150 7.08 -13.14 2.18
CA VAL A 150 8.08 -13.12 1.09
C VAL A 150 7.80 -14.22 0.07
N ALA A 151 7.44 -15.43 0.53
CA ALA A 151 7.03 -16.51 -0.36
C ALA A 151 5.80 -16.12 -1.18
N HIS A 152 4.78 -15.51 -0.57
CA HIS A 152 3.60 -15.00 -1.27
C HIS A 152 3.95 -13.95 -2.32
N VAL A 153 4.87 -13.02 -2.02
CA VAL A 153 5.38 -12.03 -2.99
C VAL A 153 6.02 -12.74 -4.18
N ALA A 154 6.94 -13.68 -3.94
CA ALA A 154 7.65 -14.39 -5.00
C ALA A 154 6.68 -15.19 -5.88
N ASP A 155 5.72 -15.88 -5.29
CA ASP A 155 4.74 -16.68 -6.04
C ASP A 155 3.76 -15.78 -6.81
N THR A 156 3.39 -14.63 -6.26
CA THR A 156 2.58 -13.60 -6.95
C THR A 156 3.29 -13.09 -8.20
N ILE A 157 4.59 -12.78 -8.11
CA ILE A 157 5.40 -12.34 -9.27
C ILE A 157 5.48 -13.45 -10.32
N LYS A 158 5.80 -14.68 -9.93
CA LYS A 158 5.87 -15.83 -10.87
C LYS A 158 4.53 -16.10 -11.56
N GLN A 159 3.41 -15.95 -10.86
CA GLN A 159 2.08 -16.12 -11.45
C GLN A 159 1.80 -15.05 -12.51
N GLN A 160 2.23 -13.81 -12.27
CA GLN A 160 2.08 -12.71 -13.23
C GLN A 160 2.93 -12.90 -14.48
N GLU A 161 4.17 -13.35 -14.34
CA GLU A 161 5.04 -13.70 -15.46
C GLU A 161 4.39 -14.79 -16.34
N LYS A 162 3.90 -15.87 -15.72
CA LYS A 162 3.21 -16.96 -16.43
C LYS A 162 1.95 -16.50 -17.16
N GLN A 163 1.16 -15.61 -16.54
CA GLN A 163 -0.03 -15.04 -17.18
C GLN A 163 0.32 -14.13 -18.35
N GLN A 164 1.45 -13.44 -18.29
CA GLN A 164 1.95 -12.62 -19.39
C GLN A 164 2.44 -13.47 -20.57
N ASP A 165 3.17 -14.55 -20.29
CA ASP A 165 3.64 -15.48 -21.31
C ASP A 165 2.47 -16.19 -22.01
N SER A 166 1.47 -16.63 -21.24
CA SER A 166 0.28 -17.26 -21.82
C SER A 166 -0.54 -16.27 -22.64
N SER A 167 -0.80 -15.06 -22.13
CA SER A 167 -1.55 -14.02 -22.87
C SER A 167 -0.84 -13.58 -24.15
N SER A 168 0.50 -13.48 -24.13
CA SER A 168 1.29 -13.18 -25.33
C SER A 168 1.26 -14.33 -26.33
N THR A 169 1.25 -15.57 -25.86
CA THR A 169 1.12 -16.77 -26.71
C THR A 169 -0.26 -16.85 -27.36
N PHE A 170 -1.33 -16.49 -26.64
CA PHE A 170 -2.70 -16.45 -27.19
C PHE A 170 -2.87 -15.37 -28.27
N ILE A 171 -2.23 -14.20 -28.12
CA ILE A 171 -2.24 -13.15 -29.14
C ILE A 171 -1.43 -13.57 -30.38
N ALA A 172 -0.28 -14.23 -30.20
CA ALA A 172 0.56 -14.71 -31.30
C ALA A 172 -0.07 -15.88 -32.09
N ALA A 173 -0.86 -16.73 -31.43
CA ALA A 173 -1.56 -17.85 -32.07
C ALA A 173 -2.89 -17.45 -32.77
N SER A 174 -3.33 -16.20 -32.60
CA SER A 174 -4.57 -15.66 -33.17
C SER A 174 -4.33 -14.68 -34.33
N LEU A 175 -3.08 -14.57 -34.81
CA LEU A 175 -2.65 -13.81 -35.99
C LEU A 175 -2.17 -14.78 -37.08
#